data_AF-A0A523DWT8-F1
#
_entry.id   AF-A0A523DWT8-F1
#
_cell.length_a   1.000
_cell.length_b   1.000
_cell.length_c   1.000
_cell.angle_alpha   90.00
_cell.angle_beta   90.00
_cell.angle_gamma   90.00
#
_symmetry.space_group_name_H-M   'P 1'
#
loop_
_entity.id
_entity.type
_entity.pdbx_description
1 polymer ?
#
loop_
_entity_poly.entity_id
_entity_poly.type
_entity_poly.pdbx_seq_one_letter_code
_entity_poly.pdbx_strand_id
1 'polypeptide(L)'
;MNEHENARSILGVANEAGDAEIRAAYLQNIKDHPPDRSPAAFERIRDAYDLLRDPRRRAQSIFAVDPSRSLVSWLDEQPLKRSFVGPEPWLHAARKR
;
A
#
# COMPACT_ATOMS: atom_id res chain seq x y z
N MET A 1 -13.48 14.44 11.23
CA MET A 1 -13.30 12.97 11.26
C MET A 1 -11.81 12.71 11.14
N ASN A 2 -11.22 11.89 12.01
CA ASN A 2 -9.78 11.63 11.97
C ASN A 2 -9.44 10.83 10.69
N GLU A 3 -8.37 11.20 9.98
CA GLU A 3 -7.97 10.56 8.72
C GLU A 3 -7.63 9.08 8.94
N HIS A 4 -7.02 8.75 10.07
CA HIS A 4 -6.75 7.37 10.49
C HIS A 4 -8.03 6.57 10.74
N GLU A 5 -9.05 7.22 11.31
CA GLU A 5 -10.33 6.56 11.59
C GLU A 5 -11.12 6.31 10.31
N ASN A 6 -11.06 7.24 9.35
CA ASN A 6 -11.57 7.02 8.01
C ASN A 6 -10.82 5.87 7.30
N ALA A 7 -9.49 5.82 7.39
CA ALA A 7 -8.71 4.72 6.82
C ALA A 7 -9.06 3.37 7.45
N ARG A 8 -9.28 3.31 8.76
CA ARG A 8 -9.75 2.10 9.44
C ARG A 8 -11.14 1.69 8.98
N SER A 9 -12.03 2.66 8.80
CA SER A 9 -13.37 2.42 8.25
C SER A 9 -13.31 1.88 6.82
N ILE A 10 -12.42 2.40 5.98
CA ILE A 10 -12.24 1.93 4.59
C ILE A 10 -11.74 0.48 4.57
N LEU A 11 -10.84 0.10 5.48
CA LEU A 11 -10.40 -1.29 5.62
C LEU A 11 -11.39 -2.18 6.37
N GLY A 12 -12.40 -1.60 7.04
CA GLY A 12 -13.36 -2.32 7.86
C GLY A 12 -12.75 -2.91 9.14
N VAL A 13 -11.77 -2.25 9.73
CA VAL A 13 -11.08 -2.71 10.95
C VAL A 13 -11.45 -1.87 12.17
N ALA A 14 -11.40 -2.49 13.36
CA ALA A 14 -11.65 -1.82 14.63
C ALA A 14 -10.58 -0.74 14.92
N ASN A 15 -10.90 0.21 15.80
CA ASN A 15 -9.98 1.30 16.13
C ASN A 15 -8.70 0.80 16.84
N GLU A 16 -8.85 -0.27 17.62
CA GLU A 16 -7.82 -1.02 18.33
C GLU A 16 -7.12 -2.09 17.50
N ALA A 17 -7.48 -2.26 16.23
CA ALA A 17 -6.88 -3.28 15.36
C ALA A 17 -5.37 -3.10 15.24
N GLY A 18 -4.63 -4.18 15.48
CA GLY A 18 -3.18 -4.23 15.34
C GLY A 18 -2.73 -4.39 13.89
N ASP A 19 -1.43 -4.26 13.64
CA ASP A 19 -0.83 -4.33 12.30
C ASP A 19 -1.19 -5.63 11.54
N ALA A 20 -1.27 -6.75 12.25
CA ALA A 20 -1.62 -8.04 11.66
C ALA A 20 -3.07 -8.05 11.13
N GLU A 21 -3.99 -7.45 11.86
CA GLU A 21 -5.41 -7.35 11.50
C GLU A 21 -5.62 -6.36 10.36
N ILE A 22 -4.94 -5.21 10.40
CA ILE A 22 -4.91 -4.21 9.33
C ILE A 22 -4.39 -4.86 8.03
N ARG A 23 -3.30 -5.64 8.11
CA ARG A 23 -2.75 -6.36 6.97
C ARG A 23 -3.71 -7.43 6.45
N ALA A 24 -4.34 -8.18 7.33
CA ALA A 24 -5.29 -9.22 6.95
C ALA A 24 -6.49 -8.62 6.21
N ALA A 25 -7.05 -7.52 6.73
CA ALA A 25 -8.15 -6.80 6.12
C ALA A 25 -7.78 -6.25 4.74
N TYR A 26 -6.60 -5.66 4.59
CA TYR A 26 -6.10 -5.22 3.29
C TYR A 26 -6.03 -6.36 2.26
N LEU A 27 -5.51 -7.52 2.65
CA LEU A 27 -5.40 -8.67 1.75
C LEU A 27 -6.77 -9.25 1.37
N GLN A 28 -7.78 -9.19 2.24
CA GLN A 28 -9.15 -9.59 1.88
C GLN A 28 -9.77 -8.58 0.92
N ASN A 29 -9.67 -7.29 1.23
CA ASN A 29 -10.18 -6.22 0.39
C ASN A 29 -9.59 -6.25 -1.04
N ILE A 30 -8.32 -6.64 -1.23
CA ILE A 30 -7.73 -6.81 -2.57
C ILE A 30 -8.36 -7.99 -3.33
N LYS A 31 -8.70 -9.08 -2.64
CA LYS A 31 -9.35 -10.23 -3.28
C LYS A 31 -10.76 -9.88 -3.74
N ASP A 32 -11.48 -9.11 -2.93
CA ASP A 32 -12.85 -8.67 -3.21
C ASP A 32 -12.90 -7.54 -4.24
N HIS A 33 -11.91 -6.65 -4.20
CA HIS A 33 -11.78 -5.49 -5.09
C HIS A 33 -10.46 -5.55 -5.87
N PRO A 34 -10.32 -6.49 -6.81
CA PRO A 34 -9.12 -6.60 -7.60
C PRO A 34 -8.97 -5.37 -8.52
N PRO A 35 -7.73 -4.92 -8.79
CA PRO A 35 -7.49 -3.69 -9.57
C PRO A 35 -8.05 -3.76 -10.99
N ASP A 36 -8.19 -4.97 -11.55
CA ASP A 36 -8.73 -5.22 -12.88
C ASP A 36 -10.25 -4.95 -12.96
N ARG A 37 -11.00 -5.26 -11.89
CA ARG A 37 -12.46 -5.12 -11.85
C ARG A 37 -12.93 -3.88 -11.09
N SER A 38 -12.12 -3.37 -10.18
CA SER A 38 -12.51 -2.29 -9.27
C SER A 38 -11.32 -1.37 -8.94
N PRO A 39 -10.71 -0.71 -9.94
CA PRO A 39 -9.51 0.10 -9.75
C PRO A 39 -9.70 1.23 -8.74
N ALA A 40 -10.82 1.94 -8.78
CA ALA A 40 -11.10 3.04 -7.85
C ALA A 40 -11.32 2.55 -6.39
N ALA A 41 -11.86 1.35 -6.20
CA ALA A 41 -12.00 0.79 -4.85
C ALA A 41 -10.64 0.32 -4.33
N PHE A 42 -9.87 -0.36 -5.19
CA PHE A 42 -8.50 -0.79 -4.91
C PHE A 42 -7.61 0.38 -4.49
N GLU A 43 -7.67 1.52 -5.20
CA GLU A 43 -6.90 2.72 -4.84
C GLU A 43 -7.24 3.23 -3.44
N ARG A 44 -8.53 3.35 -3.10
CA ARG A 44 -8.97 3.78 -1.76
C ARG A 44 -8.49 2.82 -0.66
N ILE A 45 -8.60 1.52 -0.91
CA ILE A 45 -8.13 0.48 0.02
C ILE A 45 -6.61 0.58 0.22
N ARG A 46 -5.86 0.79 -0.85
CA ARG A 46 -4.39 0.94 -0.78
C ARG A 46 -3.99 2.19 -0.01
N ASP A 47 -4.61 3.32 -0.29
CA ASP A 47 -4.30 4.59 0.38
C ASP A 47 -4.62 4.50 1.89
N ALA A 48 -5.74 3.88 2.25
CA ALA A 48 -6.09 3.61 3.65
C ALA A 48 -5.05 2.71 4.35
N TYR A 49 -4.61 1.65 3.68
CA TYR A 49 -3.56 0.78 4.21
C TYR A 49 -2.22 1.50 4.36
N ASP A 50 -1.80 2.31 3.38
CA ASP A 50 -0.54 3.06 3.45
C ASP A 50 -0.55 4.11 4.57
N LEU A 51 -1.71 4.69 4.89
CA LEU A 51 -1.87 5.61 6.00
C LEU A 51 -1.74 4.91 7.37
N LEU A 52 -2.23 3.68 7.47
CA LEU A 52 -2.22 2.88 8.71
C LEU A 52 -0.94 2.05 8.89
N ARG A 53 -0.24 1.74 7.81
CA ARG A 53 0.97 0.91 7.83
C ARG A 53 2.16 1.71 8.35
N ASP A 54 2.37 1.61 9.67
CA ASP A 54 3.51 2.03 10.48
C ASP A 54 4.41 3.15 9.91
N PRO A 55 4.38 4.38 10.48
CA PRO A 55 5.24 5.48 10.03
C PRO A 55 6.74 5.15 10.08
N ARG A 56 7.18 4.18 10.90
CA ARG A 56 8.60 3.75 10.98
C ARG A 56 9.10 3.09 9.70
N ARG A 57 8.24 2.42 8.92
CA ARG A 57 8.64 1.84 7.62
C ARG A 57 8.82 2.92 6.55
N ARG A 58 8.02 3.99 6.58
CA ARG A 58 8.24 5.17 5.73
C ARG A 58 9.57 5.83 6.08
N ALA A 59 9.85 5.98 7.37
CA ALA A 59 11.14 6.48 7.85
C ALA A 59 12.30 5.60 7.37
N GLN A 60 12.20 4.27 7.46
CA GLN A 60 13.21 3.35 6.91
C GLN A 60 13.42 3.50 5.39
N SER A 61 12.35 3.73 4.61
CA SER A 61 12.50 4.03 3.17
C SER A 61 13.16 5.38 2.90
N ILE A 62 12.94 6.37 3.77
CA ILE A 62 13.57 7.69 3.68
C ILE A 62 15.05 7.60 4.11
N PHE A 63 15.37 6.81 5.14
CA PHE A 63 16.74 6.58 5.62
C PHE A 63 17.56 5.64 4.72
N ALA A 64 16.92 4.93 3.79
CA ALA A 64 17.62 4.16 2.76
C ALA A 64 18.12 5.04 1.59
N VAL A 65 17.77 6.34 1.59
CA VAL A 65 18.28 7.33 0.64
C VAL A 65 19.51 7.99 1.23
N ASP A 66 20.58 8.12 0.44
CA ASP A 66 21.78 8.85 0.84
C ASP A 66 21.43 10.33 1.11
N PRO A 67 21.57 10.83 2.35
CA PRO A 67 21.20 12.19 2.72
C PRO A 67 22.10 13.26 2.09
N SER A 68 23.24 12.85 1.55
CA SER A 68 24.21 13.72 0.88
C SER A 68 23.90 13.92 -0.61
N ARG A 69 22.93 13.16 -1.14
CA ARG A 69 22.55 13.22 -2.55
C ARG A 69 21.59 14.37 -2.81
N SER A 70 21.85 15.12 -3.88
CA SER A 70 20.90 16.11 -4.39
C SER A 70 19.58 15.44 -4.79
N LEU A 71 18.46 15.97 -4.28
CA LEU A 71 17.11 15.44 -4.52
C LEU A 71 16.75 15.44 -6.02
N VAL A 72 17.20 16.43 -6.77
CA VAL A 72 16.95 16.54 -8.22
C VAL A 72 17.69 15.44 -8.98
N SER A 73 18.96 15.21 -8.64
CA SER A 73 19.79 14.16 -9.26
C SER A 73 19.35 12.75 -8.87
N TRP A 74 18.63 12.59 -7.76
CA TRP A 74 17.98 11.34 -7.37
C TRP A 74 16.68 11.10 -8.16
N LEU A 75 15.88 12.15 -8.36
CA LEU A 75 14.61 12.05 -9.07
C LEU A 75 14.79 11.81 -10.58
N ASP A 76 15.79 12.42 -11.21
CA ASP A 76 16.09 12.25 -12.64
C ASP A 76 16.67 10.86 -12.98
N GLU A 77 17.29 10.18 -12.01
CA GLU A 77 17.88 8.85 -12.21
C GLU A 77 17.00 7.70 -11.73
N GLN A 78 15.91 7.99 -11.05
CA GLN A 78 14.87 7.01 -10.82
C GLN A 78 14.04 6.96 -12.09
N PRO A 79 14.18 5.95 -12.98
CA PRO A 79 13.10 5.70 -13.91
C PRO A 79 11.88 5.51 -13.02
N LEU A 80 10.89 6.39 -13.15
CA LEU A 80 9.58 6.21 -12.54
C LEU A 80 8.89 5.03 -13.24
N LYS A 81 9.54 3.87 -13.21
CA LYS A 81 9.06 2.61 -13.72
C LYS A 81 8.06 2.16 -12.68
N ARG A 82 6.87 2.76 -12.75
CA ARG A 82 5.66 2.09 -12.34
C ARG A 82 5.69 0.77 -13.10
N SER A 83 6.19 -0.26 -12.44
CA SER A 83 6.17 -1.61 -12.95
C SER A 83 4.69 -1.95 -13.01
N PHE A 84 4.10 -1.79 -14.19
CA PHE A 84 2.87 -2.46 -14.54
C PHE A 84 3.22 -3.94 -14.65
N VAL A 85 3.38 -4.58 -13.49
CA VAL A 85 3.31 -6.03 -13.38
C VAL A 85 1.87 -6.34 -13.71
N GLY A 86 1.63 -6.74 -14.96
CA GLY A 86 0.32 -7.16 -15.45
C GLY A 86 -0.28 -8.28 -14.56
N PRO A 87 -1.37 -8.92 -14.98
CA PRO A 87 -2.10 -9.83 -14.09
C PRO A 87 -1.29 -11.05 -13.61
N GLU A 88 -0.18 -11.41 -14.26
CA GLU A 88 0.60 -12.64 -14.01
C GLU A 88 1.16 -12.78 -12.57
N PRO A 89 1.87 -11.80 -11.98
CA PRO A 89 2.33 -11.93 -10.58
C PRO A 89 1.17 -11.97 -9.59
N TRP A 90 0.01 -11.40 -9.96
CA TRP A 90 -1.20 -11.39 -9.16
C TRP A 90 -1.94 -12.74 -9.22
N LEU A 91 -2.01 -13.37 -10.39
CA LEU A 91 -2.56 -14.73 -10.58
C LEU A 91 -1.71 -15.79 -9.85
N HIS A 92 -0.39 -15.63 -9.81
CA HIS A 92 0.49 -16.55 -9.09
C HIS A 92 0.28 -16.50 -7.57
N ALA A 93 0.04 -15.31 -7.02
CA ALA A 93 -0.27 -15.14 -5.60
C ALA A 93 -1.65 -15.71 -5.21
N ALA A 94 -2.62 -15.68 -6.12
CA ALA A 94 -3.97 -16.19 -5.90
C ALA A 94 -4.09 -17.73 -6.04
N ARG A 95 -3.11 -18.41 -6.65
CA ARG A 95 -3.17 -19.84 -6.99
C ARG A 95 -2.36 -20.75 -6.04
N LYS A 96 -2.33 -20.44 -4.75
CA LYS A 96 -1.92 -21.40 -3.70
C LYS A 96 -3.11 -21.70 -2.79
N ARG A 97 -3.72 -22.86 -3.02
CA ARG A 97 -4.49 -23.63 -2.03
C ARG A 97 -3.62 -24.78 -1.56
#